data_AF-A0A8S0HDC3-F1
#
_entry.id   AF-A0A8S0HDC3-F1
#
_cell.length_a   1.000
_cell.length_b   1.000
_cell.length_c   1.000
_cell.angle_alpha   90.00
_cell.angle_beta   90.00
_cell.angle_gamma   90.00
#
_symmetry.space_group_name_H-M   'P 1'
#
loop_
_entity.id
_entity.type
_entity.pdbx_description
1 polymer ?
#
loop_
_entity_poly.entity_id
_entity_poly.type
_entity_poly.pdbx_seq_one_letter_code
_entity_poly.pdbx_strand_id
1 'polypeptide(L)'
;MAPQGLSTEREPSAAEVAALITQIRNAKVKAVFMENIKDARLLKQIADESGAHIGGTLYSDALSASGPASTFTGLFEYNLDTLYQALSRP
;
A
#
# COMPACT_ATOMS: atom_id res chain seq x y z
N MET A 1 3.42 -1.46 13.16
CA MET A 1 3.35 -0.02 12.87
C MET A 1 3.74 0.15 11.41
N ALA A 2 2.90 0.80 10.60
CA ALA A 2 3.34 1.21 9.28
C ALA A 2 4.33 2.38 9.45
N PRO A 3 5.50 2.38 8.81
CA PRO A 3 6.53 3.42 8.98
C PRO A 3 6.07 4.81 8.53
N GLN A 4 4.92 4.90 7.84
CA GLN A 4 4.39 6.14 7.26
C GLN A 4 2.90 6.37 7.60
N GLY A 5 2.25 5.47 8.35
CA GLY A 5 0.80 5.48 8.55
C GLY A 5 0.25 6.57 9.48
N LEU A 6 1.08 7.48 9.99
CA LEU A 6 0.66 8.55 10.91
C LEU A 6 1.18 9.95 10.55
N SER A 7 2.15 10.10 9.65
CA SER A 7 2.70 11.41 9.27
C SER A 7 3.47 11.32 7.96
N THR A 8 3.01 12.07 6.97
CA THR A 8 3.62 12.15 5.64
C THR A 8 4.85 13.07 5.58
N GLU A 9 5.49 13.34 6.72
CA GLU A 9 6.41 14.48 6.87
C GLU A 9 7.90 14.12 6.77
N ARG A 10 8.28 12.83 6.79
CA ARG A 10 9.68 12.43 6.60
C ARG A 10 9.86 11.09 5.90
N GLU A 11 10.91 11.00 5.09
CA GLU A 11 11.39 9.72 4.56
C GLU A 11 11.74 8.77 5.72
N PRO A 12 11.39 7.47 5.61
CA PRO A 12 11.72 6.50 6.65
C PRO A 12 13.23 6.20 6.62
N SER A 13 13.81 6.05 7.81
CA SER A 13 15.19 5.58 7.96
C SER A 13 15.34 4.10 7.55
N ALA A 14 16.55 3.68 7.22
CA ALA A 14 16.83 2.27 6.89
C ALA A 14 16.42 1.29 8.00
N ALA A 15 16.57 1.69 9.27
CA ALA A 15 16.16 0.89 10.41
C ALA A 15 14.63 0.71 10.49
N GLU A 16 13.87 1.76 10.17
CA GLU A 16 12.40 1.71 10.11
C GLU A 16 11.91 0.81 8.97
N VAL A 17 12.59 0.84 7.82
CA VAL A 17 12.31 -0.05 6.68
C VAL A 17 12.58 -1.51 7.04
N ALA A 18 13.72 -1.81 7.66
CA ALA A 18 14.06 -3.17 8.08
C ALA A 18 13.09 -3.72 9.15
N ALA A 19 12.66 -2.88 10.09
CA ALA A 19 11.66 -3.23 11.09
C ALA A 19 10.30 -3.53 10.45
N LEU A 20 9.88 -2.74 9.46
CA LEU A 20 8.65 -3.01 8.70
C LEU A 20 8.73 -4.35 7.95
N ILE A 21 9.82 -4.62 7.22
CA ILE A 21 10.00 -5.88 6.49
C ILE A 21 9.91 -7.08 7.43
N THR A 22 10.56 -6.99 8.59
CA THR A 22 10.48 -8.02 9.65
C THR A 22 9.04 -8.22 10.13
N GLN A 23 8.32 -7.13 10.37
CA GLN A 23 6.91 -7.21 10.76
C GLN A 23 6.04 -7.86 9.67
N ILE A 24 6.23 -7.50 8.41
CA ILE A 24 5.48 -8.06 7.27
C ILE A 24 5.68 -9.57 7.19
N ARG A 25 6.93 -10.03 7.28
CA ARG A 25 7.27 -11.45 7.29
C ARG A 25 6.60 -12.19 8.45
N ASN A 26 6.70 -11.64 9.66
CA ASN A 26 6.14 -12.27 10.87
C ASN A 26 4.61 -12.34 10.85
N ALA A 27 3.96 -11.28 10.36
CA ALA A 27 2.50 -11.23 10.24
C ALA A 27 1.96 -11.95 9.00
N LYS A 28 2.84 -12.49 8.13
CA LYS A 28 2.48 -13.16 6.88
C LYS A 28 1.56 -12.30 6.01
N VAL A 29 1.85 -11.00 5.94
CA VAL A 29 1.04 -10.09 5.12
C VAL A 29 1.16 -10.50 3.66
N LYS A 30 0.02 -10.71 3.00
CA LYS A 30 -0.02 -11.15 1.61
C LYS A 30 0.40 -10.05 0.63
N ALA A 31 -0.12 -8.84 0.83
CA ALA A 31 -0.03 -7.77 -0.14
C ALA A 31 0.29 -6.42 0.51
N VAL A 32 1.03 -5.59 -0.22
CA VAL A 32 1.26 -4.18 0.08
C VAL A 32 0.69 -3.31 -1.04
N PHE A 33 0.25 -2.10 -0.73
CA PHE A 33 -0.46 -1.23 -1.67
C PHE A 33 0.23 0.12 -1.77
N MET A 34 0.10 0.76 -2.94
CA MET A 34 0.55 2.11 -3.14
C MET A 34 -0.58 3.09 -2.81
N GLU A 35 -0.32 4.08 -1.96
CA GLU A 35 -1.19 5.23 -1.78
C GLU A 35 -0.66 6.35 -2.68
N ASN A 36 -1.55 6.99 -3.43
CA ASN A 36 -1.31 7.91 -4.54
C ASN A 36 0.02 8.71 -4.45
N ILE A 37 1.07 8.16 -5.11
CA ILE A 37 2.39 8.76 -5.40
C ILE A 37 3.20 9.21 -4.17
N LYS A 38 4.05 8.34 -3.61
CA LYS A 38 5.17 8.80 -2.73
C LYS A 38 6.55 8.20 -3.03
N ASP A 39 6.71 6.89 -3.24
CA ASP A 39 7.92 6.33 -3.89
C ASP A 39 7.70 4.86 -4.28
N ALA A 40 7.57 4.57 -5.58
CA ALA A 40 7.37 3.22 -6.07
C ALA A 40 8.59 2.30 -5.81
N ARG A 41 9.79 2.87 -5.65
CA ARG A 41 11.03 2.11 -5.46
C ARG A 41 11.08 1.51 -4.06
N LEU A 42 10.72 2.29 -3.03
CA LEU A 42 10.70 1.80 -1.65
C LEU A 42 9.65 0.71 -1.46
N LEU A 43 8.44 0.90 -2.03
CA LEU A 43 7.40 -0.13 -1.98
C LEU A 43 7.86 -1.43 -2.66
N LYS A 44 8.53 -1.33 -3.81
CA LYS A 44 9.11 -2.47 -4.50
C LYS A 44 10.17 -3.18 -3.66
N GLN A 45 11.07 -2.43 -3.03
CA GLN A 45 12.07 -3.01 -2.13
C GLN A 45 11.42 -3.77 -0.98
N ILE A 46 10.42 -3.18 -0.32
CA ILE A 46 9.69 -3.82 0.78
C ILE A 46 9.00 -5.10 0.30
N ALA A 47 8.33 -5.06 -0.86
CA ALA A 47 7.70 -6.23 -1.45
C ALA A 47 8.71 -7.36 -1.72
N ASP A 48 9.79 -7.04 -2.44
CA ASP A 48 10.85 -7.99 -2.82
C ASP A 48 11.51 -8.62 -1.59
N GLU A 49 11.82 -7.83 -0.56
CA GLU A 49 12.49 -8.31 0.64
C GLU A 49 11.53 -9.00 1.63
N SER A 50 10.24 -8.65 1.65
CA SER A 50 9.30 -9.23 2.61
C SER A 50 8.58 -10.48 2.10
N GLY A 51 8.53 -10.68 0.78
CA GLY A 51 7.76 -11.73 0.12
C GLY A 51 6.29 -11.39 -0.10
N ALA A 52 5.83 -10.20 0.31
CA ALA A 52 4.51 -9.69 -0.03
C ALA A 52 4.48 -9.21 -1.49
N HIS A 53 3.36 -9.35 -2.19
CA HIS A 53 3.21 -8.79 -3.53
C HIS A 53 2.61 -7.38 -3.51
N ILE A 54 2.86 -6.61 -4.57
CA ILE A 54 2.19 -5.32 -4.76
C ILE A 54 0.77 -5.58 -5.26
N GLY A 55 -0.22 -5.21 -4.45
CA GLY A 55 -1.65 -5.42 -4.70
C GLY A 55 -2.30 -4.37 -5.61
N GLY A 56 -1.57 -3.32 -5.98
CA GLY A 56 -2.05 -2.21 -6.80
C GLY A 56 -2.00 -0.87 -6.05
N THR A 57 -2.80 0.08 -6.53
CA THR A 57 -2.90 1.43 -5.96
C THR A 57 -4.26 1.60 -5.30
N LEU A 58 -4.28 2.20 -4.11
CA LEU A 58 -5.50 2.60 -3.41
C LEU A 58 -5.62 4.12 -3.43
N TYR A 59 -6.86 4.59 -3.44
CA TYR A 59 -7.19 5.99 -3.23
C TYR A 59 -7.40 6.22 -1.73
N SER A 60 -6.65 7.15 -1.13
CA SER A 60 -6.77 7.51 0.29
C SER A 60 -7.38 8.89 0.47
N ASP A 61 -6.65 9.93 0.02
CA ASP A 61 -6.89 11.31 0.46
C ASP A 61 -7.68 12.16 -0.55
N ALA A 62 -7.89 11.65 -1.77
CA ALA A 62 -8.52 12.41 -2.84
C ALA A 62 -9.26 11.52 -3.85
N LEU A 63 -10.35 12.09 -4.39
CA LEU A 63 -11.05 11.57 -5.56
C LEU A 63 -10.18 11.76 -6.81
N SER A 64 -10.32 10.85 -7.77
CA SER A 64 -9.73 11.06 -9.10
C SER A 64 -10.46 12.16 -9.86
N ALA A 65 -9.76 12.95 -10.67
CA ALA A 65 -10.37 13.99 -11.50
C ALA A 65 -11.42 13.44 -12.50
N SER A 66 -11.30 12.16 -12.89
CA SER A 66 -12.23 11.45 -13.75
C SER A 66 -12.11 9.94 -13.54
N GLY A 67 -13.11 9.17 -13.99
CA GLY A 67 -13.10 7.71 -13.88
C GLY A 67 -13.81 7.17 -12.63
N PRO A 68 -13.66 5.87 -12.33
CA PRO A 68 -14.43 5.19 -11.28
C PRO A 68 -14.30 5.82 -9.90
N ALA A 69 -13.11 6.29 -9.52
CA ALA A 69 -12.85 6.92 -8.22
C ALA A 69 -13.16 8.43 -8.17
N SER A 70 -13.93 8.97 -9.12
CA SER A 70 -14.34 10.39 -9.16
C SER A 70 -15.50 10.73 -8.24
N THR A 71 -16.14 9.71 -7.66
CA THR A 71 -17.15 9.85 -6.62
C THR A 71 -16.70 9.12 -5.36
N PHE A 72 -17.24 9.51 -4.21
CA PHE A 72 -16.94 8.84 -2.94
C PHE A 72 -17.25 7.35 -3.00
N THR A 73 -18.43 6.97 -3.51
CA THR A 73 -18.82 5.56 -3.60
C THR A 73 -17.93 4.80 -4.57
N GLY A 74 -17.65 5.36 -5.75
CA GLY A 74 -16.79 4.71 -6.73
C GLY A 74 -15.32 4.59 -6.28
N LEU A 75 -14.84 5.50 -5.43
CA LEU A 75 -13.55 5.35 -4.74
C LEU A 75 -13.55 4.12 -3.84
N PHE A 76 -14.59 3.96 -3.03
CA PHE A 76 -14.71 2.81 -2.13
C PHE A 76 -14.88 1.49 -2.88
N GLU A 77 -15.69 1.46 -3.94
CA GLU A 77 -15.86 0.28 -4.80
C GLU A 77 -14.52 -0.12 -5.43
N TYR A 78 -13.79 0.83 -6.00
CA TYR A 78 -12.47 0.58 -6.59
C TYR A 78 -11.47 0.02 -5.56
N ASN A 79 -11.41 0.63 -4.37
CA ASN A 79 -10.51 0.17 -3.31
C ASN A 79 -10.87 -1.24 -2.84
N LEU A 80 -12.17 -1.51 -2.67
CA LEU A 80 -12.67 -2.82 -2.26
C LEU A 80 -12.29 -3.91 -3.28
N ASP A 81 -12.49 -3.65 -4.57
CA ASP A 81 -12.13 -4.57 -5.64
C ASP A 81 -10.63 -4.83 -5.68
N THR A 82 -9.82 -3.77 -5.51
CA THR A 82 -8.36 -3.87 -5.50
C THR A 82 -7.87 -4.71 -4.32
N LEU A 83 -8.41 -4.47 -3.12
CA LEU A 83 -8.11 -5.26 -1.92
C LEU A 83 -8.54 -6.72 -2.10
N TYR A 84 -9.75 -6.95 -2.59
CA TYR A 84 -10.28 -8.29 -2.82
C TYR A 84 -9.40 -9.07 -3.78
N GLN A 85 -9.05 -8.52 -4.94
CA GLN A 85 -8.19 -9.20 -5.92
C GLN A 85 -6.81 -9.52 -5.35
N ALA A 86 -6.23 -8.60 -4.58
CA ALA A 86 -4.89 -8.80 -4.00
C ALA A 86 -4.86 -9.87 -2.90
N LEU A 87 -5.92 -9.99 -2.09
CA LEU A 87 -5.97 -10.90 -0.94
C LEU A 87 -6.56 -12.28 -1.24
N SER A 88 -7.37 -12.37 -2.31
CA SER A 88 -8.02 -13.60 -2.77
C SER A 88 -7.11 -14.48 -3.62
N ARG A 89 -5.94 -13.98 -4.04
CA ARG A 89 -4.94 -14.81 -4.71
C ARG A 89 -4.46 -15.92 -3.75
N PRO A 90 -4.35 -17.17 -4.25
CA PRO A 90 -3.87 -18.30 -3.49
C PRO A 90 -2.42 -18.09 -3.04
#